data_AF-A0A818RI04-F1
#
_entry.id   AF-A0A818RI04-F1
#
_cell.length_a   1.000
_cell.length_b   1.000
_cell.length_c   1.000
_cell.angle_alpha   90.00
_cell.angle_beta   90.00
_cell.angle_gamma   90.00
#
_symmetry.space_group_name_H-M   'P 1'
#
loop_
_entity.id
_entity.type
_entity.pdbx_description
1 polymer ?
#
loop_
_entity_poly.entity_id
_entity_poly.type
_entity_poly.pdbx_seq_one_letter_code
_entity_poly.pdbx_strand_id
1 'polypeptide(L)'
;MCGGFIRKDAWDIPGNGILHSPVKQPDYASCCSQCQATYGCFAFTYSLSSHECSLKTSIDNGRNSTSDTISGYNQSTGLCPIETTANSQLVFLVTFGNGTHQYSSATPGSFGFSTTYRQVFGGAPDHTENNHTASIKGYMMLINANFDPDQIFNLTADNLCIGSTYQFSLYVANINKAGSNIILPNIKFEVRTAPPTNILLATLSTGNIAERSTLTWVQYGISFIATVRNVVLVAISNAPGGSGNDFAIDDVSLTVCSTTSPAICTE
;
A
#
# COMPACT_ATOMS: atom_id res chain seq x y z
N MET A 1 -19.58 -6.55 1.92
CA MET A 1 -18.85 -5.27 2.06
C MET A 1 -17.71 -5.28 1.05
N CYS A 2 -17.52 -4.18 0.32
CA CYS A 2 -16.46 -4.07 -0.69
C CYS A 2 -15.13 -3.74 0.01
N GLY A 3 -14.34 -4.76 0.36
CA GLY A 3 -13.06 -4.58 1.06
C GLY A 3 -12.01 -3.92 0.15
N GLY A 4 -11.33 -2.87 0.62
CA GLY A 4 -10.24 -2.22 -0.12
C GLY A 4 -10.65 -1.12 -1.11
N PHE A 5 -11.93 -0.84 -1.30
CA PHE A 5 -12.39 0.31 -2.09
C PHE A 5 -13.17 1.30 -1.22
N ILE A 6 -12.92 2.60 -1.37
CA ILE A 6 -13.77 3.64 -0.81
C ILE A 6 -15.05 3.70 -1.64
N ARG A 7 -16.20 3.59 -0.97
CA ARG A 7 -17.51 3.81 -1.55
C ARG A 7 -17.83 5.32 -1.58
N LYS A 8 -18.32 5.81 -2.72
CA LYS A 8 -18.89 7.14 -2.89
C LYS A 8 -20.24 7.02 -3.59
N ASP A 9 -21.29 7.41 -2.87
CA ASP A 9 -22.63 7.50 -3.43
C ASP A 9 -22.79 8.83 -4.20
N ALA A 10 -23.64 8.85 -5.23
CA ALA A 10 -23.87 9.99 -6.12
C ALA A 10 -22.58 10.55 -6.75
N TRP A 11 -21.65 9.66 -7.10
CA TRP A 11 -20.36 10.04 -7.67
C TRP A 11 -20.04 9.19 -8.88
N ASP A 12 -19.70 9.85 -9.99
CA ASP A 12 -19.16 9.20 -11.18
C ASP A 12 -17.71 9.60 -11.33
N ILE A 13 -16.85 8.60 -11.36
CA ILE A 13 -15.43 8.77 -11.61
C ILE A 13 -15.22 8.63 -13.11
N PRO A 14 -14.86 9.70 -13.84
CA PRO A 14 -14.34 9.55 -15.18
C PRO A 14 -12.93 8.93 -15.12
N GLY A 15 -12.61 8.09 -16.10
CA GLY A 15 -11.29 7.46 -16.23
C GLY A 15 -11.24 6.54 -17.44
N ASN A 16 -10.04 6.02 -17.75
CA ASN A 16 -9.87 5.12 -18.89
C ASN A 16 -10.57 3.78 -18.62
N GLY A 17 -11.54 3.46 -19.46
CA GLY A 17 -12.28 2.20 -19.40
C GLY A 17 -11.38 1.01 -19.67
N ILE A 18 -11.53 -0.05 -18.89
CA ILE A 18 -10.90 -1.34 -19.16
C ILE A 18 -11.59 -1.98 -20.38
N LEU A 19 -10.85 -2.71 -21.21
CA LEU A 19 -11.40 -3.46 -22.35
C LEU A 19 -12.59 -4.33 -21.86
N HIS A 20 -13.72 -4.31 -22.57
CA HIS A 20 -14.99 -4.99 -22.21
C HIS A 20 -15.78 -4.42 -21.01
N SER A 21 -15.53 -3.17 -20.63
CA SER A 21 -16.36 -2.38 -19.70
C SER A 21 -17.24 -1.37 -20.46
N PRO A 22 -18.49 -1.07 -20.02
CA PRO A 22 -19.15 -1.56 -18.81
C PRO A 22 -19.68 -3.00 -18.91
N VAL A 23 -19.71 -3.71 -17.77
CA VAL A 23 -20.30 -5.06 -17.63
C VAL A 23 -21.58 -5.00 -16.80
N LYS A 24 -22.53 -5.90 -17.02
CA LYS A 24 -23.75 -5.98 -16.18
C LYS A 24 -23.43 -6.68 -14.86
N GLN A 25 -23.79 -6.06 -13.74
CA GLN A 25 -23.64 -6.62 -12.40
C GLN A 25 -24.92 -6.41 -11.60
N PRO A 26 -25.36 -7.38 -10.77
CA PRO A 26 -26.64 -7.30 -10.07
C PRO A 26 -26.67 -6.22 -9.00
N ASP A 27 -25.50 -5.91 -8.41
CA ASP A 27 -25.37 -4.92 -7.37
C ASP A 27 -23.96 -4.32 -7.30
N TYR A 28 -23.83 -3.27 -6.48
CA TYR A 28 -22.56 -2.61 -6.17
C TYR A 28 -21.50 -3.59 -5.64
N ALA A 29 -21.88 -4.58 -4.83
CA ALA A 29 -20.94 -5.51 -4.23
C ALA A 29 -20.33 -6.45 -5.29
N SER A 30 -21.12 -6.86 -6.27
CA SER A 30 -20.70 -7.69 -7.39
C SER A 30 -19.84 -6.89 -8.37
N CYS A 31 -20.18 -5.62 -8.60
CA CYS A 31 -19.33 -4.69 -9.37
C CYS A 31 -17.96 -4.48 -8.71
N CYS A 32 -17.93 -4.37 -7.38
CA CYS A 32 -16.69 -4.35 -6.62
C CYS A 32 -15.85 -5.62 -6.79
N SER A 33 -16.46 -6.79 -6.57
CA SER A 33 -15.77 -8.08 -6.73
C SER A 33 -15.23 -8.27 -8.14
N GLN A 34 -15.96 -7.79 -9.14
CA GLN A 34 -15.51 -7.80 -10.52
C GLN A 34 -14.28 -6.91 -10.72
N CYS A 35 -14.26 -5.69 -10.18
CA CYS A 35 -13.09 -4.83 -10.24
C CYS A 35 -11.89 -5.47 -9.53
N GLN A 36 -12.08 -6.06 -8.34
CA GLN A 36 -11.02 -6.78 -7.63
C GLN A 36 -10.43 -7.95 -8.42
N ALA A 37 -11.25 -8.64 -9.22
CA ALA A 37 -10.84 -9.75 -10.07
C ALA A 37 -10.26 -9.32 -11.42
N THR A 38 -10.50 -8.08 -11.86
CA THR A 38 -10.06 -7.57 -13.16
C THR A 38 -8.67 -6.95 -13.04
N TYR A 39 -7.72 -7.54 -13.76
CA TYR A 39 -6.34 -7.03 -13.83
C TYR A 39 -6.32 -5.56 -14.28
N GLY A 40 -5.64 -4.71 -13.50
CA GLY A 40 -5.52 -3.28 -13.75
C GLY A 40 -6.73 -2.44 -13.35
N CYS A 41 -7.76 -3.01 -12.71
CA CYS A 41 -8.89 -2.23 -12.21
C CYS A 41 -8.54 -1.50 -10.91
N PHE A 42 -8.53 -0.18 -11.01
CA PHE A 42 -8.26 0.76 -9.93
C PHE A 42 -9.55 1.37 -9.38
N ALA A 43 -10.57 1.55 -10.22
CA ALA A 43 -11.85 2.12 -9.80
C ALA A 43 -13.00 1.53 -10.62
N PHE A 44 -14.22 1.73 -10.14
CA PHE A 44 -15.44 1.39 -10.84
C PHE A 44 -16.55 2.41 -10.54
N THR A 45 -17.44 2.62 -11.49
CA THR A 45 -18.74 3.28 -11.26
C THR A 45 -19.84 2.25 -11.50
N TYR A 46 -20.76 2.09 -10.55
CA TYR A 46 -21.96 1.28 -10.68
C TYR A 46 -23.20 2.17 -10.86
N SER A 47 -24.00 1.94 -11.90
CA SER A 47 -25.32 2.58 -12.06
C SER A 47 -26.42 1.75 -11.40
N LEU A 48 -27.20 2.40 -10.54
CA LEU A 48 -28.34 1.80 -9.84
C LEU A 48 -29.48 1.47 -10.81
N SER A 49 -29.73 2.31 -11.80
CA SER A 49 -30.82 2.13 -12.78
C SER A 49 -30.48 1.12 -13.89
N SER A 50 -29.26 1.18 -14.44
CA SER A 50 -28.90 0.37 -15.61
C SER A 50 -28.20 -0.94 -15.25
N HIS A 51 -27.81 -1.14 -13.98
CA HIS A 51 -27.01 -2.28 -13.52
C HIS A 51 -25.64 -2.38 -14.24
N GLU A 52 -25.11 -1.26 -14.74
CA GLU A 52 -23.83 -1.21 -15.42
C GLU A 52 -22.68 -0.93 -14.45
N CYS A 53 -21.62 -1.71 -14.60
CA CYS A 53 -20.39 -1.63 -13.84
C CYS A 53 -19.26 -1.19 -14.77
N SER A 54 -18.89 0.08 -14.68
CA SER A 54 -17.84 0.71 -15.48
C SER A 54 -16.49 0.62 -14.76
N LEU A 55 -15.67 -0.38 -15.11
CA LEU A 55 -14.34 -0.64 -14.57
C LEU A 55 -13.29 0.29 -15.19
N LYS A 56 -12.34 0.78 -14.38
CA LYS A 56 -11.40 1.84 -14.75
C LYS A 56 -9.99 1.55 -14.26
N THR A 57 -9.00 1.93 -15.06
CA THR A 57 -7.58 1.77 -14.71
C THR A 57 -7.00 2.94 -13.90
N SER A 58 -7.71 4.07 -13.84
CA SER A 58 -7.32 5.28 -13.10
C SER A 58 -8.54 6.08 -12.64
N ILE A 59 -8.30 7.05 -11.75
CA ILE A 59 -9.25 8.09 -11.37
C ILE A 59 -8.76 9.40 -11.97
N ASP A 60 -9.59 10.10 -12.74
CA ASP A 60 -9.40 11.52 -13.04
C ASP A 60 -10.25 12.37 -12.09
N ASN A 61 -10.08 13.70 -12.08
CA ASN A 61 -10.85 14.64 -11.22
C ASN A 61 -12.36 14.33 -11.28
N GLY A 62 -12.84 13.61 -10.27
CA GLY A 62 -14.20 13.09 -10.22
C GLY A 62 -15.22 14.21 -10.19
N ARG A 63 -16.36 14.00 -10.88
CA ARG A 63 -17.45 14.98 -10.89
C ARG A 63 -18.54 14.50 -9.95
N ASN A 64 -19.14 15.43 -9.21
CA ASN A 64 -20.42 15.16 -8.55
C ASN A 64 -21.40 14.69 -9.63
N SER A 65 -21.89 13.47 -9.48
CA SER A 65 -22.80 12.84 -10.42
C SER A 65 -24.19 12.80 -9.80
N THR A 66 -25.18 12.53 -10.63
CA THR A 66 -26.56 12.30 -10.21
C THR A 66 -26.61 11.15 -9.19
N SER A 67 -27.67 11.17 -8.36
CA SER A 67 -27.96 10.20 -7.30
C SER A 67 -28.10 8.73 -7.75
N ASP A 68 -27.92 8.44 -9.03
CA ASP A 68 -28.06 7.12 -9.65
C ASP A 68 -26.76 6.32 -9.72
N THR A 69 -25.63 6.89 -9.29
CA THR A 69 -24.32 6.25 -9.39
C THR A 69 -23.69 5.99 -8.04
N ILE A 70 -23.10 4.81 -7.87
CA ILE A 70 -22.24 4.47 -6.73
C ILE A 70 -20.88 4.10 -7.29
N SER A 71 -19.86 4.89 -6.97
CA SER A 71 -18.49 4.56 -7.33
C SER A 71 -17.78 3.85 -6.18
N GLY A 72 -16.90 2.93 -6.55
CA GLY A 72 -15.88 2.41 -5.67
C GLY A 72 -14.53 2.64 -6.31
N TYR A 73 -13.54 3.11 -5.55
CA TYR A 73 -12.18 3.14 -6.04
C TYR A 73 -11.24 2.54 -5.03
N ASN A 74 -10.25 1.80 -5.54
CA ASN A 74 -9.21 1.21 -4.75
C ASN A 74 -8.57 2.35 -3.98
N GLN A 75 -8.66 2.24 -2.66
CA GLN A 75 -7.84 3.08 -1.82
C GLN A 75 -6.44 2.46 -1.83
N SER A 76 -5.80 2.42 -3.00
CA SER A 76 -4.35 2.54 -3.04
C SER A 76 -4.06 4.01 -2.79
N THR A 77 -4.48 4.50 -1.65
CA THR A 77 -3.41 4.62 -0.70
C THR A 77 -3.54 3.81 0.60
N GLY A 78 -4.72 3.62 1.18
CA GLY A 78 -4.84 3.38 2.63
C GLY A 78 -4.10 4.45 3.46
N LEU A 79 -3.47 5.43 2.81
CA LEU A 79 -2.71 6.51 3.38
C LEU A 79 -3.70 7.57 3.86
N CYS A 80 -3.22 8.44 4.71
CA CYS A 80 -3.96 9.58 5.19
C CYS A 80 -4.52 10.41 4.01
N PRO A 81 -5.72 11.01 4.13
CA PRO A 81 -6.21 11.97 3.15
C PRO A 81 -5.24 13.14 2.94
N ILE A 82 -5.11 13.66 1.72
CA ILE A 82 -4.13 14.72 1.37
C ILE A 82 -4.25 15.95 2.29
N GLU A 83 -5.45 16.34 2.72
CA GLU A 83 -5.66 17.46 3.65
C GLU A 83 -5.02 17.26 5.04
N THR A 84 -4.78 16.01 5.44
CA THR A 84 -4.13 15.65 6.71
C THR A 84 -2.59 15.52 6.59
N THR A 85 -2.04 15.63 5.38
CA THR A 85 -0.59 15.46 5.15
C THR A 85 0.24 16.70 5.49
N ALA A 86 -0.37 17.90 5.45
CA ALA A 86 0.34 19.17 5.72
C ALA A 86 0.88 19.29 7.16
N ASN A 87 0.31 18.54 8.12
CA ASN A 87 0.73 18.52 9.53
C ASN A 87 0.98 17.08 10.06
N SER A 88 1.25 16.15 9.16
CA SER A 88 1.53 14.75 9.53
C SER A 88 2.82 14.64 10.35
N GLN A 89 2.74 14.01 11.53
CA GLN A 89 3.89 13.78 12.39
C GLN A 89 4.44 12.37 12.20
N LEU A 90 5.73 12.27 11.85
CA LEU A 90 6.42 11.00 11.70
C LEU A 90 6.66 10.35 13.08
N VAL A 91 6.23 9.09 13.25
CA VAL A 91 6.51 8.28 14.44
C VAL A 91 7.84 7.55 14.26
N PHE A 92 8.02 6.89 13.10
CA PHE A 92 9.31 6.33 12.69
C PHE A 92 9.43 6.30 11.16
N LEU A 93 10.67 6.23 10.68
CA LEU A 93 11.04 5.99 9.29
C LEU A 93 12.25 5.06 9.23
N VAL A 94 12.17 4.05 8.36
CA VAL A 94 13.25 3.12 8.03
C VAL A 94 13.64 3.33 6.57
N THR A 95 14.86 3.82 6.35
CA THR A 95 15.41 4.17 5.03
C THR A 95 16.55 3.24 4.58
N PHE A 96 16.80 2.16 5.33
CA PHE A 96 17.87 1.18 5.09
C PHE A 96 19.32 1.73 5.01
N GLY A 97 19.51 3.02 5.29
CA GLY A 97 20.82 3.69 5.35
C GLY A 97 21.37 4.10 3.99
N ASN A 98 22.63 4.50 3.96
CA ASN A 98 23.34 4.88 2.74
C ASN A 98 24.83 4.48 2.82
N GLY A 99 25.51 4.48 1.68
CA GLY A 99 26.94 4.17 1.65
C GLY A 99 27.57 4.23 0.27
N THR A 100 28.88 3.96 0.24
CA THR A 100 29.69 3.89 -0.99
C THR A 100 29.79 2.46 -1.53
N HIS A 101 29.56 1.46 -0.68
CA HIS A 101 29.53 0.06 -1.09
C HIS A 101 28.25 -0.24 -1.86
N GLN A 102 28.34 -1.16 -2.82
CA GLN A 102 27.21 -1.57 -3.64
C GLN A 102 26.04 -2.13 -2.80
N TYR A 103 26.34 -2.71 -1.64
CA TYR A 103 25.37 -3.38 -0.77
C TYR A 103 25.62 -3.01 0.70
N SER A 104 24.55 -2.92 1.48
CA SER A 104 24.62 -2.75 2.93
C SER A 104 24.99 -4.06 3.62
N SER A 105 25.76 -3.98 4.72
CA SER A 105 26.02 -5.10 5.64
C SER A 105 25.10 -5.09 6.87
N ALA A 106 24.18 -4.12 6.94
CA ALA A 106 23.19 -3.99 7.99
C ALA A 106 22.21 -5.18 7.99
N THR A 107 21.55 -5.41 9.13
CA THR A 107 20.51 -6.43 9.28
C THR A 107 19.17 -5.76 9.60
N PRO A 108 18.02 -6.44 9.55
CA PRO A 108 16.73 -5.83 9.90
C PRO A 108 16.75 -5.34 11.35
N GLY A 109 17.42 -6.10 12.21
CA GLY A 109 17.60 -5.76 13.61
C GLY A 109 18.31 -4.43 13.83
N SER A 110 19.24 -4.00 12.95
CA SER A 110 19.84 -2.67 13.06
C SER A 110 18.88 -1.54 12.71
N PHE A 111 17.74 -1.84 12.09
CA PHE A 111 16.66 -0.91 11.80
C PHE A 111 15.43 -1.13 12.71
N GLY A 112 15.54 -1.99 13.73
CA GLY A 112 14.50 -2.19 14.74
C GLY A 112 13.31 -3.06 14.31
N PHE A 113 13.41 -3.80 13.20
CA PHE A 113 12.35 -4.69 12.75
C PHE A 113 12.87 -6.12 12.51
N SER A 114 11.92 -7.05 12.33
CA SER A 114 12.20 -8.45 11.99
C SER A 114 11.54 -8.85 10.67
N THR A 115 12.12 -9.84 10.00
CA THR A 115 11.64 -10.40 8.73
C THR A 115 12.06 -11.86 8.66
N THR A 116 11.32 -12.67 7.91
CA THR A 116 11.65 -14.09 7.65
C THR A 116 12.45 -14.28 6.35
N TYR A 117 12.60 -13.21 5.56
CA TYR A 117 13.26 -13.24 4.25
C TYR A 117 14.79 -13.18 4.30
N ARG A 118 15.44 -13.89 3.36
CA ARG A 118 16.87 -13.73 3.09
C ARG A 118 17.10 -12.39 2.39
N GLN A 119 17.75 -11.46 3.09
CA GLN A 119 17.96 -10.12 2.59
C GLN A 119 19.05 -10.08 1.52
N VAL A 120 18.73 -9.37 0.43
CA VAL A 120 19.70 -8.93 -0.55
C VAL A 120 19.58 -7.42 -0.63
N PHE A 121 20.61 -6.71 -0.17
CA PHE A 121 20.70 -5.28 -0.39
C PHE A 121 21.24 -5.05 -1.80
N GLY A 122 20.74 -4.05 -2.51
CA GLY A 122 21.08 -3.80 -3.91
C GLY A 122 21.54 -2.36 -4.13
N GLY A 123 22.54 -2.17 -4.99
CA GLY A 123 22.95 -0.85 -5.49
C GLY A 123 22.22 -0.51 -6.79
N ALA A 124 20.95 -0.16 -6.69
CA ALA A 124 20.19 0.52 -7.75
C ALA A 124 19.74 1.90 -7.23
N PRO A 125 19.11 2.77 -8.04
CA PRO A 125 18.51 3.99 -7.52
C PRO A 125 17.44 3.61 -6.49
N ASP A 126 17.74 3.89 -5.22
CA ASP A 126 16.81 3.80 -4.10
C ASP A 126 15.74 4.90 -4.22
N HIS A 127 14.79 4.97 -3.28
CA HIS A 127 13.74 5.99 -3.33
C HIS A 127 14.22 7.39 -2.93
N THR A 128 15.54 7.63 -2.82
CA THR A 128 16.05 9.00 -2.71
C THR A 128 15.94 9.74 -4.05
N GLU A 129 15.08 10.75 -4.07
CA GLU A 129 15.00 11.70 -5.17
C GLU A 129 16.39 12.31 -5.46
N ASN A 130 16.82 12.21 -6.72
CA ASN A 130 17.73 13.15 -7.37
C ASN A 130 19.24 13.07 -7.08
N ASN A 131 19.85 11.89 -6.86
CA ASN A 131 21.31 11.86 -6.88
C ASN A 131 21.98 10.65 -7.52
N HIS A 132 21.69 10.44 -8.81
CA HIS A 132 22.48 9.55 -9.67
C HIS A 132 23.96 10.02 -9.85
N THR A 133 24.34 11.18 -9.30
CA THR A 133 25.68 11.78 -9.36
C THR A 133 26.42 11.82 -8.02
N ALA A 134 25.83 11.38 -6.91
CA ALA A 134 26.49 11.36 -5.61
C ALA A 134 27.39 10.13 -5.43
N SER A 135 28.48 10.33 -4.71
CA SER A 135 29.36 9.26 -4.25
C SER A 135 28.72 8.38 -3.16
N ILE A 136 27.60 8.82 -2.56
CA ILE A 136 26.84 8.12 -1.53
C ILE A 136 25.42 7.89 -2.06
N LYS A 137 24.98 6.63 -2.08
CA LYS A 137 23.62 6.23 -2.50
C LYS A 137 22.88 5.66 -1.31
N GLY A 138 21.57 5.86 -1.23
CA GLY A 138 20.78 5.16 -0.22
C GLY A 138 20.62 3.68 -0.59
N TYR A 139 20.27 2.89 0.41
CA TYR A 139 20.01 1.48 0.25
C TYR A 139 18.51 1.22 0.24
N MET A 140 18.14 0.09 -0.34
CA MET A 140 16.79 -0.47 -0.32
C MET A 140 16.87 -1.95 0.03
N MET A 141 15.75 -2.53 0.46
CA MET A 141 15.67 -3.98 0.71
C MET A 141 15.04 -4.70 -0.48
N LEU A 142 15.78 -5.61 -1.12
CA LEU A 142 15.21 -6.50 -2.14
C LEU A 142 14.58 -7.72 -1.47
N ILE A 143 13.35 -8.01 -1.88
CA ILE A 143 12.58 -9.18 -1.50
C ILE A 143 12.62 -10.17 -2.65
N ASN A 144 13.32 -11.28 -2.44
CA ASN A 144 13.15 -12.49 -3.24
C ASN A 144 11.98 -13.27 -2.64
N ALA A 145 10.80 -13.17 -3.24
CA ALA A 145 9.56 -13.62 -2.61
C ALA A 145 9.46 -15.16 -2.57
N ASN A 146 9.14 -15.69 -1.38
CA ASN A 146 9.03 -17.12 -1.11
C ASN A 146 7.83 -17.73 -1.86
N PHE A 147 7.77 -19.06 -1.85
CA PHE A 147 6.64 -19.75 -2.48
C PHE A 147 5.33 -19.51 -1.73
N ASP A 148 5.41 -19.56 -0.39
CA ASP A 148 4.30 -19.29 0.51
C ASP A 148 4.33 -17.83 1.00
N PRO A 149 3.17 -17.25 1.31
CA PRO A 149 3.10 -15.91 1.89
C PRO A 149 3.87 -15.79 3.20
N ASP A 150 4.63 -14.72 3.36
CA ASP A 150 5.51 -14.57 4.51
C ASP A 150 5.80 -13.11 4.88
N GLN A 151 6.28 -12.87 6.11
CA GLN A 151 6.45 -11.53 6.68
C GLN A 151 7.72 -10.85 6.17
N ILE A 152 7.54 -9.81 5.35
CA ILE A 152 8.65 -8.96 4.88
C ILE A 152 9.04 -7.91 5.93
N PHE A 153 8.10 -7.52 6.80
CA PHE A 153 8.31 -6.55 7.87
C PHE A 153 7.43 -6.89 9.08
N ASN A 154 8.02 -6.84 10.27
CA ASN A 154 7.33 -6.98 11.55
C ASN A 154 8.00 -6.10 12.61
N LEU A 155 7.27 -5.10 13.09
CA LEU A 155 7.72 -4.16 14.12
C LEU A 155 6.60 -3.90 15.12
N THR A 156 6.94 -3.84 16.41
CA THR A 156 6.02 -3.39 17.46
C THR A 156 6.15 -1.87 17.64
N ALA A 157 5.06 -1.14 17.47
CA ALA A 157 4.97 0.29 17.71
C ALA A 157 4.28 0.54 19.05
N ASP A 158 4.94 1.30 19.91
CA ASP A 158 4.51 1.59 21.27
C ASP A 158 4.11 3.06 21.44
N ASN A 159 3.46 3.37 22.56
CA ASN A 159 3.08 4.72 22.97
C ASN A 159 2.16 5.45 21.98
N LEU A 160 1.33 4.73 21.21
CA LEU A 160 0.33 5.34 20.35
C LEU A 160 -0.76 6.05 21.20
N CYS A 161 -1.26 7.18 20.70
CA CYS A 161 -2.40 7.86 21.28
C CYS A 161 -3.69 7.15 20.87
N ILE A 162 -4.46 6.65 21.83
CA ILE A 162 -5.75 6.00 21.57
C ILE A 162 -6.72 7.02 20.94
N GLY A 163 -7.42 6.61 19.90
CA GLY A 163 -8.36 7.46 19.14
C GLY A 163 -7.71 8.26 18.01
N SER A 164 -6.38 8.32 17.93
CA SER A 164 -5.67 8.94 16.80
C SER A 164 -5.60 8.00 15.60
N THR A 165 -5.66 8.58 14.41
CA THR A 165 -5.47 7.87 13.15
C THR A 165 -3.99 7.86 12.79
N TYR A 166 -3.47 6.68 12.49
CA TYR A 166 -2.11 6.46 12.03
C TYR A 166 -2.10 5.87 10.62
N GLN A 167 -1.02 6.08 9.89
CA GLN A 167 -0.71 5.47 8.61
C GLN A 167 0.57 4.66 8.75
N PHE A 168 0.49 3.37 8.44
CA PHE A 168 1.64 2.50 8.23
C PHE A 168 1.85 2.32 6.71
N SER A 169 3.02 2.70 6.20
CA SER A 169 3.30 2.72 4.75
C SER A 169 4.72 2.32 4.40
N LEU A 170 4.93 1.92 3.15
CA LEU A 170 6.25 1.75 2.55
C LEU A 170 6.18 2.07 1.05
N TYR A 171 7.34 2.42 0.49
CA TYR A 171 7.52 2.48 -0.95
C TYR A 171 7.88 1.12 -1.50
N VAL A 172 7.31 0.78 -2.64
CA VAL A 172 7.48 -0.51 -3.29
C VAL A 172 7.77 -0.31 -4.76
N ALA A 173 8.75 -1.04 -5.27
CA ALA A 173 9.03 -1.12 -6.70
C ALA A 173 8.98 -2.58 -7.15
N ASN A 174 8.13 -2.87 -8.14
CA ASN A 174 8.17 -4.16 -8.81
C ASN A 174 9.42 -4.21 -9.70
N ILE A 175 10.28 -5.22 -9.48
CA ILE A 175 11.55 -5.38 -10.21
C ILE A 175 11.42 -6.27 -11.45
N ASN A 176 10.22 -6.80 -11.71
CA ASN A 176 9.92 -7.54 -12.92
C ASN A 176 9.93 -6.62 -14.14
N LYS A 177 10.45 -7.15 -15.26
CA LYS A 177 10.53 -6.40 -16.52
C LYS A 177 9.15 -6.29 -17.18
N ALA A 178 8.73 -5.09 -17.54
CA ALA A 178 7.48 -4.86 -18.27
C ALA A 178 7.28 -5.80 -19.48
N GLY A 179 6.08 -6.36 -19.59
CA GLY A 179 5.68 -7.35 -20.60
C GLY A 179 6.10 -8.78 -20.26
N SER A 180 6.61 -9.04 -19.06
CA SER A 180 7.11 -10.37 -18.68
C SER A 180 6.01 -11.42 -18.51
N ASN A 181 4.76 -10.99 -18.25
CA ASN A 181 3.62 -11.88 -17.99
C ASN A 181 3.89 -12.94 -16.91
N ILE A 182 4.67 -12.57 -15.90
CA ILE A 182 4.99 -13.41 -14.74
C ILE A 182 4.16 -13.02 -13.53
N ILE A 183 4.35 -13.74 -12.41
CA ILE A 183 3.61 -13.46 -11.19
C ILE A 183 3.96 -12.05 -10.71
N LEU A 184 2.96 -11.26 -10.36
CA LEU A 184 3.18 -9.91 -9.88
C LEU A 184 3.22 -9.89 -8.34
N PRO A 185 4.08 -9.05 -7.75
CA PRO A 185 4.10 -8.84 -6.31
C PRO A 185 2.74 -8.37 -5.80
N ASN A 186 2.41 -8.75 -4.58
CA ASN A 186 1.21 -8.32 -3.87
C ASN A 186 1.58 -8.27 -2.39
N ILE A 187 1.32 -7.14 -1.73
CA ILE A 187 1.65 -6.97 -0.32
C ILE A 187 0.36 -6.86 0.47
N LYS A 188 0.29 -7.58 1.59
CA LYS A 188 -0.77 -7.47 2.58
C LYS A 188 -0.25 -6.80 3.84
N PHE A 189 -0.91 -5.72 4.22
CA PHE A 189 -0.70 -5.00 5.46
C PHE A 189 -1.63 -5.56 6.54
N GLU A 190 -1.10 -5.69 7.75
CA GLU A 190 -1.87 -6.00 8.95
C GLU A 190 -1.42 -5.12 10.11
N VAL A 191 -2.38 -4.64 10.87
CA VAL A 191 -2.16 -3.98 12.16
C VAL A 191 -2.84 -4.82 13.21
N ARG A 192 -2.08 -5.28 14.21
CA ARG A 192 -2.57 -6.18 15.25
C ARG A 192 -2.30 -5.60 16.63
N THR A 193 -3.08 -5.96 17.63
CA THR A 193 -2.68 -5.71 19.03
C THR A 193 -1.41 -6.50 19.34
N ALA A 194 -0.55 -5.95 20.20
CA ALA A 194 0.65 -6.65 20.63
C ALA A 194 0.33 -7.97 21.38
N PRO A 195 1.28 -8.92 21.42
CA PRO A 195 1.14 -10.13 22.23
C PRO A 195 0.77 -9.79 23.68
N PRO A 196 -0.04 -10.63 24.36
CA PRO A 196 -0.46 -11.97 23.92
C PRO A 196 -1.73 -12.00 23.06
N THR A 197 -2.40 -10.86 22.85
CA THR A 197 -3.77 -10.85 22.30
C THR A 197 -3.83 -11.02 20.78
N ASN A 198 -2.89 -10.45 20.02
CA ASN A 198 -2.75 -10.64 18.56
C ASN A 198 -4.02 -10.40 17.72
N ILE A 199 -4.92 -9.53 18.19
CA ILE A 199 -6.20 -9.22 17.56
C ILE A 199 -5.93 -8.36 16.32
N LEU A 200 -6.50 -8.74 15.17
CA LEU A 200 -6.41 -7.95 13.94
C LEU A 200 -7.27 -6.68 14.05
N LEU A 201 -6.62 -5.52 14.00
CA LEU A 201 -7.26 -4.20 14.06
C LEU A 201 -7.56 -3.65 12.66
N ALA A 202 -6.65 -3.84 11.72
CA ALA A 202 -6.81 -3.39 10.34
C ALA A 202 -6.05 -4.30 9.37
N THR A 203 -6.54 -4.44 8.15
CA THR A 203 -5.82 -5.13 7.07
C THR A 203 -6.17 -4.55 5.70
N LEU A 204 -5.18 -4.56 4.80
CA LEU A 204 -5.33 -4.10 3.42
C LEU A 204 -4.36 -4.86 2.51
N SER A 205 -4.82 -5.33 1.36
CA SER A 205 -3.94 -5.86 0.32
C SER A 205 -3.78 -4.82 -0.78
N THR A 206 -2.56 -4.66 -1.30
CA THR A 206 -2.27 -3.75 -2.41
C THR A 206 -2.95 -4.15 -3.71
N GLY A 207 -3.35 -5.43 -3.83
CA GLY A 207 -3.54 -6.06 -5.13
C GLY A 207 -2.20 -6.29 -5.82
N ASN A 208 -2.25 -6.65 -7.10
CA ASN A 208 -1.03 -6.85 -7.88
C ASN A 208 -0.33 -5.51 -8.13
N ILE A 209 0.95 -5.46 -7.83
CA ILE A 209 1.80 -4.30 -8.07
C ILE A 209 2.31 -4.40 -9.51
N ALA A 210 1.86 -3.49 -10.35
CA ALA A 210 2.14 -3.51 -11.78
C ALA A 210 3.64 -3.35 -12.08
N GLU A 211 4.11 -4.08 -13.09
CA GLU A 211 5.41 -3.86 -13.71
C GLU A 211 5.43 -2.53 -14.47
N ARG A 212 6.60 -1.90 -14.54
CA ARG A 212 6.82 -0.62 -15.24
C ARG A 212 8.06 -0.74 -16.13
N SER A 213 8.11 0.04 -17.20
CA SER A 213 9.25 0.05 -18.13
C SER A 213 10.53 0.61 -17.49
N THR A 214 10.38 1.41 -16.44
CA THR A 214 11.46 1.92 -15.59
C THR A 214 11.16 1.55 -14.14
N LEU A 215 12.21 1.32 -13.34
CA LEU A 215 12.05 1.10 -11.89
C LEU A 215 11.31 2.30 -11.31
N THR A 216 10.10 2.05 -10.80
CA THR A 216 9.19 3.10 -10.34
C THR A 216 8.76 2.72 -8.93
N TRP A 217 9.03 3.61 -8.00
CA TRP A 217 8.58 3.49 -6.61
C TRP A 217 7.17 4.01 -6.48
N VAL A 218 6.31 3.24 -5.81
CA VAL A 218 4.94 3.62 -5.49
C VAL A 218 4.71 3.39 -4.00
N GLN A 219 4.15 4.38 -3.32
CA GLN A 219 3.82 4.26 -1.91
C GLN A 219 2.53 3.46 -1.72
N TYR A 220 2.58 2.46 -0.85
CA TYR A 220 1.44 1.68 -0.41
C TYR A 220 1.36 1.71 1.11
N GLY A 221 0.15 1.59 1.66
CA GLY A 221 -0.02 1.57 3.11
C GLY A 221 -1.43 1.28 3.57
N ILE A 222 -1.61 1.38 4.88
CA ILE A 222 -2.88 1.24 5.58
C ILE A 222 -3.00 2.31 6.65
N SER A 223 -4.21 2.82 6.86
CA SER A 223 -4.54 3.71 7.95
C SER A 223 -5.46 3.02 8.92
N PHE A 224 -5.30 3.34 10.19
CA PHE A 224 -6.04 2.72 11.28
C PHE A 224 -6.18 3.70 12.44
N ILE A 225 -7.26 3.56 13.20
CA ILE A 225 -7.42 4.27 14.46
C ILE A 225 -6.79 3.40 15.55
N ALA A 226 -5.86 3.95 16.33
CA ALA A 226 -5.27 3.24 17.45
C ALA A 226 -6.32 3.01 18.54
N THR A 227 -6.70 1.77 18.79
CA THR A 227 -7.60 1.37 19.90
C THR A 227 -6.83 0.96 21.15
N VAL A 228 -5.51 0.77 21.02
CA VAL A 228 -4.55 0.41 22.07
C VAL A 228 -3.25 1.20 21.85
N ARG A 229 -2.41 1.28 22.88
CA ARG A 229 -1.13 2.01 22.81
C ARG A 229 0.00 1.22 22.15
N ASN A 230 -0.13 -0.10 22.02
CA ASN A 230 0.89 -1.00 21.50
C ASN A 230 0.31 -1.87 20.39
N VAL A 231 0.85 -1.73 19.18
CA VAL A 231 0.41 -2.50 18.01
C VAL A 231 1.59 -3.15 17.32
N VAL A 232 1.35 -4.27 16.66
CA VAL A 232 2.30 -4.92 15.74
C VAL A 232 1.90 -4.54 14.33
N LEU A 233 2.85 -3.94 13.61
CA LEU A 233 2.73 -3.59 12.20
C LEU A 233 3.39 -4.70 11.38
N VAL A 234 2.62 -5.32 10.48
CA VAL A 234 3.10 -6.41 9.65
C VAL A 234 2.87 -6.08 8.17
N ALA A 235 3.89 -6.23 7.35
CA ALA A 235 3.75 -6.33 5.91
C ALA A 235 4.12 -7.76 5.46
N ILE A 236 3.28 -8.34 4.62
CA ILE A 236 3.33 -9.74 4.20
C ILE A 236 3.44 -9.75 2.67
N SER A 237 4.42 -10.48 2.12
CA SER A 237 4.38 -10.83 0.70
C SER A 237 3.25 -11.83 0.50
N ASN A 238 2.22 -11.46 -0.25
CA ASN A 238 0.94 -12.16 -0.35
C ASN A 238 0.67 -12.67 -1.78
N ALA A 239 1.63 -12.54 -2.69
CA ALA A 239 1.56 -13.15 -4.01
C ALA A 239 1.84 -14.66 -3.92
N PRO A 240 1.27 -15.48 -4.82
CA PRO A 240 1.67 -16.88 -4.95
C PRO A 240 3.15 -16.99 -5.36
N GLY A 241 3.78 -18.08 -4.96
CA GLY A 241 5.13 -18.44 -5.37
C GLY A 241 5.28 -18.74 -6.85
N GLY A 242 6.48 -18.51 -7.39
CA GLY A 242 6.86 -18.96 -8.73
C GLY A 242 7.84 -18.01 -9.41
N SER A 243 7.84 -18.00 -10.75
CA SER A 243 8.63 -17.04 -11.52
C SER A 243 7.97 -15.66 -11.43
N GLY A 244 8.74 -14.65 -10.99
CA GLY A 244 8.24 -13.29 -10.79
C GLY A 244 8.25 -12.92 -9.33
N ASN A 245 7.20 -12.22 -8.89
CA ASN A 245 6.83 -11.83 -7.53
C ASN A 245 7.87 -11.13 -6.64
N ASP A 246 9.09 -10.92 -7.14
CA ASP A 246 10.14 -10.15 -6.48
C ASP A 246 9.88 -8.64 -6.57
N PHE A 247 10.32 -7.92 -5.53
CA PHE A 247 10.17 -6.47 -5.43
C PHE A 247 11.22 -5.86 -4.51
N ALA A 248 11.37 -4.55 -4.60
CA ALA A 248 12.14 -3.75 -3.66
C ALA A 248 11.19 -3.00 -2.73
N ILE A 249 11.60 -2.81 -1.47
CA ILE A 249 10.94 -1.93 -0.52
C ILE A 249 11.90 -0.84 -0.01
N ASP A 250 11.34 0.32 0.28
CA ASP A 250 12.05 1.46 0.87
C ASP A 250 11.11 2.30 1.77
N ASP A 251 11.68 3.19 2.58
CA ASP A 251 10.96 4.23 3.33
C ASP A 251 9.74 3.72 4.13
N VAL A 252 9.94 2.64 4.90
CA VAL A 252 8.90 2.07 5.76
C VAL A 252 8.64 3.02 6.94
N SER A 253 7.40 3.43 7.13
CA SER A 253 7.05 4.51 8.06
C SER A 253 5.74 4.29 8.78
N LEU A 254 5.66 4.82 10.00
CA LEU A 254 4.42 5.08 10.72
C LEU A 254 4.28 6.58 10.95
N THR A 255 3.13 7.13 10.59
CA THR A 255 2.87 8.58 10.64
C THR A 255 1.49 8.83 11.23
N VAL A 256 1.33 9.92 11.99
CA VAL A 256 0.02 10.37 12.49
C VAL A 256 -0.71 11.12 11.37
N CYS A 257 -1.95 10.70 11.05
CA CYS A 257 -2.84 11.45 10.17
C CYS A 257 -3.50 12.60 10.97
N SER A 258 -2.98 13.83 10.90
CA SER A 258 -3.55 14.98 11.63
C SER A 258 -3.68 16.24 10.77
N THR A 259 -4.78 16.97 10.93
CA THR A 259 -4.94 18.33 10.38
C THR A 259 -4.53 19.41 11.39
N THR A 260 -4.43 19.08 12.67
CA THR A 260 -4.14 20.02 13.78
C THR A 260 -2.84 19.65 14.50
N SER A 261 -2.15 20.68 15.02
CA SER A 261 -0.92 20.57 15.84
C SER A 261 -1.06 19.49 16.92
N PRO A 262 0.00 18.74 17.28
CA PRO A 262 -0.16 17.40 17.83
C PRO A 262 -0.95 17.42 19.12
N ALA A 263 -2.01 16.61 19.16
CA ALA A 263 -2.62 16.21 20.41
C ALA A 263 -1.56 15.44 21.20
N ILE A 264 -1.01 16.07 22.24
CA ILE A 264 -0.24 15.37 23.27
C ILE A 264 -1.17 14.26 23.77
N CYS A 265 -0.71 13.00 23.75
CA CYS A 265 -1.51 11.91 24.29
C CYS A 265 -1.82 12.27 25.75
N THR A 266 -3.06 12.68 26.06
CA THR A 266 -3.46 12.87 27.45
C THR A 266 -3.44 11.49 28.09
N GLU A 267 -2.70 11.36 29.19
CA GLU A 267 -2.60 10.11 29.96
C GLU A 267 -3.96 9.60 30.43
#